data_AF-A0A1G2H1E6-F1
#
_entry.id   AF-A0A1G2H1E6-F1
#
_cell.length_a   1.000
_cell.length_b   1.000
_cell.length_c   1.000
_cell.angle_alpha   90.00
_cell.angle_beta   90.00
_cell.angle_gamma   90.00
#
_symmetry.space_group_name_H-M   'P 1'
#
loop_
_entity.id
_entity.type
_entity.pdbx_description
1 polymer ?
#
loop_
_entity_poly.entity_id
_entity_poly.type
_entity_poly.pdbx_seq_one_letter_code
_entity_poly.pdbx_strand_id
1 'polypeptide(L)'
;MGQRAKQFIILFLLVFFSFIFWLSLATLLPNLSWDLTPQLISVFVSAFVFTVLWAVVLALFERLSSVVGAWAVVSYGGVAWFQSHVFIIAASLLFFFGIIGFLRARSEMRNTLHGGLWRPLRKGVPIVITFFIVVVASAAYLKAPSSTLTLEEIIPKKFFETALFYTEPVIQSVDPDFARDKTLEEYLKNKILRKAPNASEVEIGLLVRETIRERQEVFGSSLSADQVLSDVLYRGSINFLNRTVVVVNDYLPIAFAVALFVSLRVLAFPFCWLSILIAIAVLKIFRRFGIVGLREIPANVVLYTFTNKI
;
A
#
# COMPACT_ATOMS: atom_id res chain seq x y z
N MET A 1 5.61 33.85 22.31
CA MET A 1 5.94 32.41 22.47
C MET A 1 7.37 32.15 22.00
N GLY A 2 8.24 31.63 22.87
CA GLY A 2 9.66 31.41 22.55
C GLY A 2 9.88 30.38 21.44
N GLN A 3 10.98 30.49 20.70
CA GLN A 3 11.34 29.59 19.58
C GLN A 3 11.35 28.11 19.99
N ARG A 4 11.82 27.81 21.22
CA ARG A 4 11.81 26.45 21.78
C ARG A 4 10.40 25.88 21.98
N ALA A 5 9.45 26.70 22.42
CA ALA A 5 8.07 26.25 22.63
C ALA A 5 7.37 25.94 21.30
N LYS A 6 7.61 26.74 20.25
CA LYS A 6 7.10 26.46 18.89
C LYS A 6 7.66 25.15 18.34
N GLN A 7 8.98 24.92 18.51
CA GLN A 7 9.63 23.68 18.12
C GLN A 7 9.05 22.47 18.87
N PHE A 8 8.87 22.60 20.19
CA PHE A 8 8.28 21.53 21.00
C PHE A 8 6.88 21.15 20.52
N ILE A 9 6.03 22.11 20.18
CA ILE A 9 4.67 21.83 19.64
C ILE A 9 4.74 21.02 18.35
N ILE A 10 5.62 21.39 17.41
CA ILE A 10 5.73 20.67 16.14
C ILE A 10 6.18 19.23 16.38
N LEU A 11 7.15 19.00 17.27
CA LEU A 11 7.61 17.65 17.62
C LEU A 11 6.53 16.85 18.37
N PHE A 12 5.80 17.49 19.27
CA PHE A 12 4.69 16.87 19.98
C PHE A 12 3.60 16.43 18.99
N LEU A 13 3.20 17.29 18.06
CA LEU A 13 2.23 16.95 17.01
C LEU A 13 2.73 15.81 16.13
N LEU A 14 4.02 15.80 15.77
CA LEU A 14 4.62 14.72 14.99
C LEU A 14 4.49 13.37 15.71
N VAL A 15 4.83 13.34 17.00
CA VAL A 15 4.72 12.14 17.85
C VAL A 15 3.25 11.74 18.02
N PHE A 16 2.36 12.69 18.28
CA PHE A 16 0.93 12.45 18.47
C PHE A 16 0.27 11.85 17.22
N PHE A 17 0.51 12.42 16.03
CA PHE A 17 -0.03 11.86 14.78
C PHE A 17 0.62 10.53 14.41
N SER A 18 1.88 10.31 14.76
CA SER A 18 2.51 8.99 14.64
C SER A 18 1.87 7.96 15.57
N PHE A 19 1.50 8.34 16.80
CA PHE A 19 0.79 7.46 17.73
C PHE A 19 -0.59 7.08 17.19
N ILE A 20 -1.37 8.05 16.69
CA ILE A 20 -2.67 7.80 16.04
C ILE A 20 -2.47 6.85 14.86
N PHE A 21 -1.46 7.07 14.03
CA PHE A 21 -1.16 6.20 12.90
C PHE A 21 -0.91 4.75 13.34
N TRP A 22 -0.04 4.53 14.34
CA TRP A 22 0.26 3.18 14.82
C TRP A 22 -0.97 2.50 15.42
N LEU A 23 -1.79 3.22 16.19
CA LEU A 23 -3.02 2.72 16.76
C LEU A 23 -4.04 2.34 15.67
N SER A 24 -4.26 3.20 14.69
CA SER A 24 -5.17 2.94 13.57
C SER A 24 -4.70 1.78 12.71
N LEU A 25 -3.39 1.65 12.48
CA LEU A 25 -2.83 0.54 11.72
C LEU A 25 -2.98 -0.79 12.48
N ALA A 26 -2.71 -0.80 13.79
CA ALA A 26 -2.83 -1.99 14.63
C ALA A 26 -4.28 -2.50 14.76
N THR A 27 -5.26 -1.60 14.65
CA THR A 27 -6.70 -1.93 14.68
C THR A 27 -7.25 -2.32 13.31
N LEU A 28 -6.71 -1.75 12.23
CA LEU A 28 -7.10 -2.05 10.85
C LEU A 28 -6.61 -3.43 10.40
N LEU A 29 -5.33 -3.75 10.62
CA LEU A 29 -4.70 -4.96 10.04
C LEU A 29 -5.37 -6.28 10.43
N PRO A 30 -5.82 -6.50 11.68
CA PRO A 30 -6.54 -7.72 12.05
C PRO A 30 -7.93 -7.85 11.43
N ASN A 31 -8.55 -6.73 11.05
CA ASN A 31 -9.91 -6.67 10.49
C ASN A 31 -9.86 -6.06 9.08
N LEU A 32 -8.92 -6.51 8.26
CA LEU A 32 -8.64 -5.89 6.98
C LEU A 32 -9.88 -5.97 6.06
N SER A 33 -10.55 -4.85 5.88
CA SER A 33 -11.62 -4.67 4.91
C SER A 33 -11.18 -3.68 3.84
N TRP A 34 -11.45 -4.00 2.58
CA TRP A 34 -11.19 -3.08 1.45
C TRP A 34 -12.24 -1.96 1.33
N ASP A 35 -13.32 -2.04 2.12
CA ASP A 35 -14.32 -0.98 2.22
C ASP A 35 -13.74 0.27 2.92
N LEU A 36 -14.30 1.43 2.57
CA LEU A 36 -13.97 2.73 3.18
C LEU A 36 -14.42 2.78 4.64
N THR A 37 -13.63 2.18 5.52
CA THR A 37 -13.87 2.19 6.96
C THR A 37 -13.23 3.44 7.60
N PRO A 38 -13.78 3.92 8.73
CA PRO A 38 -13.17 5.00 9.50
C PRO A 38 -11.71 4.74 9.88
N GLN A 39 -11.36 3.47 10.11
CA GLN A 39 -10.00 3.03 10.44
C GLN A 39 -9.06 3.22 9.24
N LEU A 40 -9.47 2.81 8.05
CA LEU A 40 -8.68 3.01 6.82
C LEU A 40 -8.44 4.50 6.56
N ILE A 41 -9.48 5.33 6.69
CA ILE A 41 -9.37 6.79 6.56
C ILE A 41 -8.40 7.35 7.60
N SER A 42 -8.50 6.90 8.85
CA SER A 42 -7.62 7.34 9.94
C SER A 42 -6.14 7.02 9.66
N VAL A 43 -5.83 5.82 9.13
CA VAL A 43 -4.47 5.44 8.72
C VAL A 43 -3.94 6.39 7.64
N PHE A 44 -4.71 6.66 6.59
CA PHE A 44 -4.28 7.56 5.51
C PHE A 44 -4.11 9.01 5.98
N VAL A 45 -5.06 9.55 6.75
CA VAL A 45 -5.02 10.94 7.23
C VAL A 45 -3.86 11.12 8.21
N SER A 46 -3.68 10.21 9.17
CA SER A 46 -2.58 10.29 10.14
C SER A 46 -1.21 10.16 9.46
N ALA A 47 -1.05 9.22 8.52
CA ALA A 47 0.17 9.09 7.71
C ALA A 47 0.47 10.36 6.91
N PHE A 48 -0.56 10.98 6.32
CA PHE A 48 -0.43 12.20 5.55
C PHE A 48 0.01 13.39 6.42
N VAL A 49 -0.69 13.62 7.52
CA VAL A 49 -0.38 14.71 8.46
C VAL A 49 1.01 14.52 9.05
N PHE A 50 1.37 13.29 9.46
CA PHE A 50 2.71 12.94 9.92
C PHE A 50 3.79 13.30 8.87
N THR A 51 3.58 12.94 7.60
CA THR A 51 4.55 13.22 6.53
C THR A 51 4.71 14.71 6.28
N VAL A 52 3.61 15.49 6.34
CA VAL A 52 3.64 16.95 6.25
C VAL A 52 4.41 17.55 7.43
N LEU A 53 4.15 17.09 8.65
CA LEU A 53 4.86 17.55 9.85
C LEU A 53 6.35 17.23 9.76
N TRP A 54 6.72 16.04 9.26
CA TRP A 54 8.12 15.70 9.04
C TRP A 54 8.80 16.64 8.02
N ALA A 55 8.13 16.96 6.92
CA ALA A 55 8.63 17.94 5.95
C ALA A 55 8.80 19.34 6.59
N VAL A 56 7.89 19.76 7.47
CA VAL A 56 8.04 21.00 8.26
C VAL A 56 9.24 20.92 9.21
N VAL A 57 9.46 19.78 9.86
CA VAL A 57 10.63 19.54 10.72
C VAL A 57 11.94 19.65 9.91
N LEU A 58 11.98 19.02 8.74
CA LEU A 58 13.11 19.10 7.80
C LEU A 58 13.42 20.53 7.36
N ALA A 59 12.42 21.43 7.33
CA ALA A 59 12.61 22.84 7.02
C ALA A 59 13.07 23.66 8.23
N LEU A 60 12.49 23.46 9.42
CA LEU A 60 12.66 24.38 10.56
C LEU A 60 13.77 24.02 11.57
N PHE A 61 14.10 22.73 11.73
CA PHE A 61 15.06 22.27 12.75
C PHE A 61 16.50 22.14 12.23
N GLU A 62 17.42 22.99 12.69
CA GLU A 62 18.81 22.98 12.23
C GLU A 62 19.67 21.85 12.81
N ARG A 63 19.39 21.42 14.05
CA ARG A 63 20.20 20.46 14.80
C ARG A 63 19.53 19.10 14.84
N LEU A 64 20.29 18.05 14.52
CA LEU A 64 19.81 16.67 14.59
C LEU A 64 19.40 16.29 16.03
N SER A 65 20.16 16.73 17.03
CA SER A 65 19.89 16.45 18.45
C SER A 65 18.50 16.92 18.91
N SER A 66 17.93 17.95 18.27
CA SER A 66 16.59 18.45 18.59
C SER A 66 15.48 17.55 18.08
N VAL A 67 15.75 16.70 17.09
CA VAL A 67 14.72 15.91 16.38
C VAL A 67 14.87 14.41 16.66
N VAL A 68 16.10 13.94 16.94
CA VAL A 68 16.42 12.51 17.04
C VAL A 68 15.54 11.77 18.07
N GLY A 69 15.25 12.38 19.22
CA GLY A 69 14.40 11.76 20.24
C GLY A 69 12.95 11.57 19.77
N ALA A 70 12.35 12.62 19.19
CA ALA A 70 11.01 12.53 18.61
C ALA A 70 10.97 11.53 17.44
N TRP A 71 12.00 11.52 16.61
CA TRP A 71 12.11 10.58 15.49
C TRP A 71 12.27 9.12 15.95
N ALA A 72 12.97 8.88 17.05
CA ALA A 72 13.05 7.56 17.67
C ALA A 72 11.65 7.11 18.12
N VAL A 73 10.89 7.97 18.80
CA VAL A 73 9.53 7.64 19.24
C VAL A 73 8.60 7.35 18.04
N VAL A 74 8.70 8.14 16.97
CA VAL A 74 7.95 7.90 15.73
C VAL A 74 8.30 6.53 15.14
N SER A 75 9.59 6.24 15.01
CA SER A 75 10.07 5.04 14.30
C SER A 75 9.79 3.77 15.09
N TYR A 76 10.03 3.79 16.40
CA TYR A 76 9.88 2.65 17.29
C TYR A 76 8.50 2.56 17.95
N GLY A 77 7.63 3.56 17.76
CA GLY A 77 6.28 3.57 18.33
C GLY A 77 5.58 2.23 18.08
N GLY A 78 5.42 1.84 16.82
CA GLY A 78 4.75 0.59 16.43
C GLY A 78 5.26 -0.70 17.11
N VAL A 79 6.49 -0.72 17.65
CA VAL A 79 7.05 -1.92 18.31
C VAL A 79 6.17 -2.39 19.47
N ALA A 80 5.57 -1.47 20.22
CA ALA A 80 4.68 -1.82 21.33
C ALA A 80 3.43 -2.60 20.89
N TRP A 81 2.97 -2.41 19.65
CA TRP A 81 1.77 -3.02 19.08
C TRP A 81 2.06 -4.33 18.31
N PHE A 82 3.18 -4.38 17.58
CA PHE A 82 3.52 -5.52 16.71
C PHE A 82 4.45 -6.56 17.35
N GLN A 83 5.23 -6.17 18.37
CA GLN A 83 6.02 -7.06 19.23
C GLN A 83 6.83 -8.16 18.49
N SER A 84 7.50 -7.80 17.38
CA SER A 84 8.23 -8.75 16.55
C SER A 84 9.61 -8.22 16.16
N HIS A 85 10.61 -9.12 16.10
CA HIS A 85 11.96 -8.80 15.63
C HIS A 85 11.99 -8.26 14.19
N VAL A 86 11.11 -8.77 13.31
CA VAL A 86 10.99 -8.27 11.93
C VAL A 86 10.54 -6.81 11.93
N PHE A 87 9.58 -6.47 12.79
CA PHE A 87 9.13 -5.09 12.94
C PHE A 87 10.21 -4.18 13.53
N ILE A 88 10.99 -4.66 14.50
CA ILE A 88 12.11 -3.91 15.09
C ILE A 88 13.17 -3.59 14.02
N ILE A 89 13.48 -4.53 13.12
CA ILE A 89 14.39 -4.31 12.00
C ILE A 89 13.84 -3.22 11.07
N ALA A 90 12.56 -3.31 10.69
CA ALA A 90 11.92 -2.31 9.84
C ALA A 90 11.89 -0.91 10.51
N ALA A 91 11.56 -0.84 11.80
CA ALA A 91 11.58 0.39 12.60
C ALA A 91 12.99 0.99 12.69
N SER A 92 14.01 0.14 12.83
CA SER A 92 15.42 0.56 12.82
C SER A 92 15.80 1.17 11.47
N LEU A 93 15.38 0.55 10.37
CA LEU A 93 15.59 1.11 9.02
C LEU A 93 14.91 2.47 8.88
N LEU A 94 13.65 2.61 9.30
CA LEU A 94 12.94 3.89 9.30
C LEU A 94 13.68 4.95 10.13
N PHE A 95 14.20 4.57 11.30
CA PHE A 95 14.99 5.46 12.14
C PHE A 95 16.26 5.96 11.42
N PHE A 96 17.11 5.04 10.95
CA PHE A 96 18.37 5.40 10.29
C PHE A 96 18.17 6.18 9.00
N PHE A 97 17.24 5.74 8.14
CA PHE A 97 17.00 6.42 6.87
C PHE A 97 16.23 7.73 7.04
N GLY A 98 15.47 7.90 8.12
CA GLY A 98 14.94 9.20 8.50
C GLY A 98 16.04 10.19 8.89
N ILE A 99 17.06 9.75 9.64
CA ILE A 99 18.24 10.57 9.95
C ILE A 99 19.01 10.91 8.67
N ILE A 100 19.24 9.94 7.79
CA ILE A 100 19.88 10.18 6.48
C ILE A 100 19.07 11.19 5.66
N GLY A 101 17.75 11.06 5.63
CA GLY A 101 16.85 12.01 4.97
C GLY A 101 16.96 13.42 5.54
N PHE A 102 17.05 13.54 6.87
CA PHE A 102 17.29 14.82 7.56
C PHE A 102 18.63 15.44 7.17
N LEU A 103 19.72 14.67 7.25
CA LEU A 103 21.06 15.14 6.91
C LEU A 103 21.17 15.55 5.44
N ARG A 104 20.57 14.78 4.53
CA ARG A 104 20.52 15.11 3.08
C ARG A 104 19.75 16.39 2.81
N ALA A 105 18.57 16.56 3.40
CA ALA A 105 17.79 17.79 3.26
C ALA A 105 18.57 19.00 3.80
N ARG A 106 19.28 18.83 4.93
CA ARG A 106 20.09 19.91 5.53
C ARG A 106 21.34 20.26 4.74
N SER A 107 22.04 19.25 4.21
CA SER A 107 23.17 19.48 3.31
C SER A 107 22.73 20.28 2.08
N GLU A 108 21.60 19.91 1.47
CA GLU A 108 21.04 20.64 0.33
C GLU A 108 20.67 22.10 0.68
N MET A 109 20.04 22.33 1.85
CA MET A 109 19.71 23.70 2.30
C MET A 109 20.94 24.57 2.53
N ARG A 110 22.06 23.99 3.00
CA ARG A 110 23.30 24.74 3.24
C ARG A 110 24.05 25.03 1.95
N ASN A 111 24.00 24.12 0.98
CA ASN A 111 24.76 24.23 -0.26
C ASN A 111 24.03 25.05 -1.35
N THR A 112 22.75 25.38 -1.16
CA THR A 112 21.97 26.11 -2.17
C THR A 112 21.79 27.58 -1.81
N LEU A 113 22.58 28.46 -2.43
CA LEU A 113 22.59 29.91 -2.21
C LEU A 113 21.26 30.63 -2.48
N HIS A 114 20.39 30.10 -3.37
CA HIS A 114 19.14 30.75 -3.80
C HIS A 114 17.96 29.75 -3.95
N GLY A 115 18.01 28.63 -3.23
CA GLY A 115 17.08 27.52 -3.43
C GLY A 115 15.78 27.66 -2.64
N GLY A 116 14.64 27.58 -3.31
CA GLY A 116 13.36 27.34 -2.64
C GLY A 116 13.34 26.00 -1.88
N LEU A 117 12.47 25.88 -0.88
CA LEU A 117 12.34 24.70 -0.01
C LEU A 117 12.03 23.38 -0.75
N TRP A 118 11.56 23.46 -1.99
CA TRP A 118 11.22 22.30 -2.81
C TRP A 118 12.39 21.31 -2.99
N ARG A 119 13.57 21.81 -3.37
CA ARG A 119 14.73 20.95 -3.67
C ARG A 119 15.21 20.16 -2.44
N PRO A 120 15.46 20.81 -1.28
CA PRO A 120 15.82 20.09 -0.06
C PRO A 120 14.79 19.07 0.41
N LEU A 121 13.50 19.43 0.39
CA LEU A 121 12.44 18.53 0.84
C LEU A 121 12.34 17.29 -0.06
N ARG A 122 12.53 17.46 -1.37
CA ARG A 122 12.57 16.34 -2.34
C ARG A 122 13.77 15.40 -2.12
N LYS A 123 14.83 15.83 -1.43
CA LYS A 123 15.97 14.95 -1.07
C LYS A 123 15.72 14.13 0.21
N GLY A 124 14.91 14.64 1.14
CA GLY A 124 14.66 14.00 2.43
C GLY A 124 13.35 13.22 2.52
N VAL A 125 12.24 13.82 2.09
CA VAL A 125 10.88 13.27 2.27
C VAL A 125 10.68 11.92 1.55
N PRO A 126 11.10 11.73 0.28
CA PRO A 126 10.90 10.44 -0.40
C PRO A 126 11.61 9.28 0.30
N ILE A 127 12.77 9.50 0.91
CA ILE A 127 13.51 8.47 1.64
C ILE A 127 12.65 7.99 2.80
N VAL A 128 12.14 8.92 3.61
CA VAL A 128 11.29 8.62 4.76
C VAL A 128 10.03 7.87 4.35
N ILE A 129 9.33 8.33 3.31
CA ILE A 129 8.13 7.64 2.80
C ILE A 129 8.47 6.21 2.36
N THR A 130 9.61 5.99 1.72
CA THR A 130 10.03 4.64 1.29
C THR A 130 10.13 3.69 2.48
N PHE A 131 10.87 4.08 3.53
CA PHE A 131 11.04 3.22 4.70
C PHE A 131 9.80 3.17 5.57
N PHE A 132 8.94 4.19 5.53
CA PHE A 132 7.63 4.13 6.14
C PHE A 132 6.76 3.04 5.51
N ILE A 133 6.77 2.93 4.18
CA ILE A 133 6.09 1.83 3.46
C ILE A 133 6.69 0.48 3.83
N VAL A 134 8.01 0.37 4.01
CA VAL A 134 8.65 -0.87 4.49
C VAL A 134 8.10 -1.27 5.85
N VAL A 135 7.95 -0.33 6.78
CA VAL A 135 7.38 -0.62 8.11
C VAL A 135 5.91 -1.02 8.02
N VAL A 136 5.12 -0.36 7.16
CA VAL A 136 3.72 -0.75 6.92
C VAL A 136 3.61 -2.14 6.32
N ALA A 137 4.43 -2.47 5.33
CA ALA A 137 4.48 -3.80 4.73
C ALA A 137 4.92 -4.86 5.76
N SER A 138 5.85 -4.52 6.65
CA SER A 138 6.27 -5.40 7.75
C SER A 138 5.17 -5.61 8.79
N ALA A 139 4.43 -4.55 9.14
CA ALA A 139 3.26 -4.65 10.00
C ALA A 139 2.19 -5.55 9.38
N ALA A 140 1.92 -5.36 8.08
CA ALA A 140 1.01 -6.18 7.32
C ALA A 140 1.48 -7.64 7.27
N TYR A 141 2.77 -7.91 7.04
CA TYR A 141 3.31 -9.28 7.09
C TYR A 141 3.04 -9.97 8.44
N LEU A 142 3.15 -9.24 9.56
CA LEU A 142 3.02 -9.80 10.92
C LEU A 142 1.59 -9.95 11.42
N LYS A 143 0.67 -9.08 10.97
CA LYS A 143 -0.71 -9.01 11.44
C LYS A 143 -1.74 -9.31 10.35
N ALA A 144 -1.32 -9.45 9.08
CA ALA A 144 -2.14 -10.12 8.10
C ALA A 144 -2.46 -11.52 8.65
N PRO A 145 -3.70 -12.02 8.48
CA PRO A 145 -4.11 -13.28 9.07
C PRO A 145 -3.28 -14.45 8.53
N SER A 146 -2.13 -14.74 9.17
CA SER A 146 -1.23 -15.83 8.80
C SER A 146 -1.77 -17.20 9.22
N SER A 147 -3.07 -17.28 9.54
CA SER A 147 -3.79 -18.54 9.79
C SER A 147 -5.20 -18.57 9.17
N THR A 148 -5.69 -17.49 8.53
CA THR A 148 -7.08 -17.44 8.02
C THR A 148 -7.28 -16.55 6.78
N LEU A 149 -6.24 -16.08 6.08
CA LEU A 149 -6.47 -15.48 4.76
C LEU A 149 -6.91 -16.57 3.79
N THR A 150 -8.22 -16.73 3.69
CA THR A 150 -8.82 -17.57 2.66
C THR A 150 -8.53 -16.94 1.30
N LEU A 151 -8.33 -17.75 0.26
CA LEU A 151 -8.12 -17.19 -1.09
C LEU A 151 -9.29 -16.31 -1.52
N GLU A 152 -10.49 -16.54 -0.98
CA GLU A 152 -11.67 -15.70 -1.14
C GLU A 152 -11.50 -14.27 -0.60
N GLU A 153 -10.69 -14.06 0.45
CA GLU A 153 -10.38 -12.73 0.99
C GLU A 153 -9.31 -12.01 0.15
N ILE A 154 -8.36 -12.77 -0.42
CA ILE A 154 -7.30 -12.24 -1.29
C ILE A 154 -7.86 -11.87 -2.67
N ILE A 155 -8.76 -12.69 -3.19
CA ILE A 155 -9.43 -12.49 -4.49
C ILE A 155 -10.93 -12.36 -4.21
N PRO A 156 -11.43 -11.18 -3.80
CA PRO A 156 -12.85 -10.99 -3.58
C PRO A 156 -13.66 -11.30 -4.83
N LYS A 157 -14.84 -11.91 -4.66
CA LYS A 157 -15.77 -12.23 -5.77
C LYS A 157 -15.99 -11.04 -6.71
N LYS A 158 -16.21 -9.84 -6.16
CA LYS A 158 -16.37 -8.61 -6.97
C LYS A 158 -15.14 -8.30 -7.83
N PHE A 159 -13.94 -8.51 -7.30
CA PHE A 159 -12.71 -8.32 -8.05
C PHE A 159 -12.63 -9.33 -9.21
N PHE A 160 -12.92 -10.60 -8.93
CA PHE A 160 -12.98 -11.65 -9.95
C PHE A 160 -14.01 -11.35 -11.04
N GLU A 161 -15.23 -10.96 -10.68
CA GLU A 161 -16.30 -10.61 -11.64
C GLU A 161 -15.94 -9.40 -12.49
N THR A 162 -15.24 -8.43 -11.90
CA THR A 162 -14.75 -7.24 -12.61
C THR A 162 -13.64 -7.61 -13.57
N ALA A 163 -12.67 -8.43 -13.14
CA ALA A 163 -11.63 -8.94 -14.03
C ALA A 163 -12.26 -9.76 -15.17
N LEU A 164 -13.22 -10.63 -14.85
CA LEU A 164 -13.91 -11.47 -15.82
C LEU A 164 -14.63 -10.62 -16.87
N PHE A 165 -15.31 -9.55 -16.46
CA PHE A 165 -15.96 -8.59 -17.37
C PHE A 165 -15.01 -8.04 -18.44
N TYR A 166 -13.81 -7.62 -18.02
CA TYR A 166 -12.83 -7.07 -18.95
C TYR A 166 -12.19 -8.14 -19.84
N THR A 167 -12.10 -9.38 -19.36
CA THR A 167 -11.53 -10.50 -20.13
C THR A 167 -12.54 -11.25 -20.98
N GLU A 168 -13.84 -11.07 -20.75
CA GLU A 168 -14.92 -11.76 -21.45
C GLU A 168 -14.83 -11.67 -22.98
N PRO A 169 -14.53 -10.51 -23.61
CA PRO A 169 -14.34 -10.43 -25.06
C PRO A 169 -13.19 -11.31 -25.58
N VAL A 170 -12.13 -11.45 -24.78
CA VAL A 170 -10.99 -12.31 -25.12
C VAL A 170 -11.40 -13.78 -25.00
N ILE A 171 -12.16 -14.14 -23.97
CA ILE A 171 -12.67 -15.50 -23.79
C ILE A 171 -13.64 -15.87 -24.92
N GLN A 172 -14.55 -14.98 -25.30
CA GLN A 172 -15.51 -15.18 -26.40
C GLN A 172 -14.85 -15.42 -27.75
N SER A 173 -13.62 -14.90 -27.96
CA SER A 173 -12.86 -15.19 -29.18
C SER A 173 -12.45 -16.66 -29.32
N VAL A 174 -12.34 -17.38 -28.20
CA VAL A 174 -12.00 -18.81 -28.15
C VAL A 174 -13.23 -19.68 -27.88
N ASP A 175 -14.17 -19.20 -27.07
CA ASP A 175 -15.45 -19.86 -26.80
C ASP A 175 -16.64 -18.90 -26.98
N PRO A 176 -17.23 -18.84 -28.19
CA PRO A 176 -18.28 -17.88 -28.53
C PRO A 176 -19.56 -17.96 -27.68
N ASP A 177 -19.82 -19.10 -27.03
CA ASP A 177 -21.06 -19.28 -26.24
C ASP A 177 -20.90 -18.75 -24.81
N PHE A 178 -19.68 -18.37 -24.43
CA PHE A 178 -19.33 -17.87 -23.11
C PHE A 178 -20.00 -16.53 -22.83
N ALA A 179 -20.79 -16.48 -21.77
CA ALA A 179 -21.25 -15.23 -21.19
C ALA A 179 -21.29 -15.40 -19.67
N ARG A 180 -20.77 -14.41 -18.94
CA ARG A 180 -20.57 -14.52 -17.49
C ARG A 180 -21.86 -14.64 -16.68
N ASP A 181 -22.96 -14.12 -17.22
CA ASP A 181 -24.29 -14.00 -16.61
C ASP A 181 -25.21 -15.19 -16.93
N LYS A 182 -24.85 -16.03 -17.91
CA LYS A 182 -25.57 -17.27 -18.21
C LYS A 182 -25.45 -18.29 -17.09
N THR A 183 -26.47 -19.12 -16.95
CA THR A 183 -26.40 -20.31 -16.08
C THR A 183 -25.47 -21.35 -16.70
N LEU A 184 -24.93 -22.24 -15.85
CA LEU A 184 -24.10 -23.35 -16.30
C LEU A 184 -24.86 -24.24 -17.28
N GLU A 185 -26.15 -24.48 -17.04
CA GLU A 185 -27.03 -25.24 -17.93
C GLU A 185 -27.15 -24.60 -19.32
N GLU A 186 -27.47 -23.30 -19.38
CA GLU A 186 -27.61 -22.58 -20.64
C GLU A 186 -26.30 -22.58 -21.44
N TYR A 187 -25.17 -22.37 -20.77
CA TYR A 187 -23.86 -22.43 -21.40
C TYR A 187 -23.56 -23.81 -21.98
N LEU A 188 -23.78 -24.89 -21.21
CA LEU A 188 -23.53 -26.25 -21.67
C LEU A 188 -24.51 -26.68 -22.77
N LYS A 189 -25.79 -26.33 -22.66
CA LYS A 189 -26.82 -26.60 -23.68
C LYS A 189 -26.43 -25.99 -25.02
N ASN A 190 -26.03 -24.71 -25.02
CA ASN A 190 -25.59 -24.02 -26.24
C ASN A 190 -24.34 -24.66 -26.84
N LYS A 191 -23.37 -25.03 -26.00
CA LYS A 191 -22.12 -25.67 -26.43
C LYS A 191 -22.34 -27.06 -27.03
N ILE A 192 -23.28 -27.83 -26.49
CA ILE A 192 -23.66 -29.16 -26.99
C ILE A 192 -24.46 -29.02 -28.29
N LEU A 193 -25.43 -28.11 -28.35
CA LEU A 193 -26.20 -27.81 -29.57
C LEU A 193 -25.30 -27.36 -30.74
N ARG A 194 -24.27 -26.56 -30.46
CA ARG A 194 -23.29 -26.15 -31.48
C ARG A 194 -22.48 -27.33 -32.04
N LYS A 195 -22.21 -28.34 -31.21
CA LYS A 195 -21.49 -29.56 -31.63
C LYS A 195 -22.39 -30.62 -32.25
N ALA A 196 -23.65 -30.69 -31.83
CA ALA A 196 -24.65 -31.67 -32.25
C ALA A 196 -26.01 -30.98 -32.46
N PRO A 197 -26.21 -30.25 -33.57
CA PRO A 197 -27.40 -29.44 -33.81
C PRO A 197 -28.69 -30.26 -33.98
N ASN A 198 -28.58 -31.57 -34.24
CA ASN A 198 -29.70 -32.48 -34.44
C ASN A 198 -30.02 -33.34 -33.21
N ALA A 199 -29.36 -33.11 -32.07
CA ALA A 199 -29.60 -33.88 -30.85
C ALA A 199 -31.00 -33.59 -30.29
N SER A 200 -31.66 -34.62 -29.77
CA SER A 200 -32.98 -34.44 -29.14
C SER A 200 -32.88 -33.67 -27.82
N GLU A 201 -33.93 -32.97 -27.41
CA GLU A 201 -33.92 -32.22 -26.14
C GLU A 201 -33.65 -33.11 -24.93
N VAL A 202 -34.11 -34.36 -24.97
CA VAL A 202 -33.86 -35.38 -23.95
C VAL A 202 -32.38 -35.78 -23.92
N GLU A 203 -31.76 -35.98 -25.08
CA GLU A 203 -30.35 -36.33 -25.23
C GLU A 203 -29.43 -35.19 -24.76
N ILE A 204 -29.77 -33.94 -25.10
CA ILE A 204 -29.04 -32.76 -24.62
C ILE A 204 -29.13 -32.65 -23.11
N GLY A 205 -30.32 -32.84 -22.52
CA GLY A 205 -30.50 -32.81 -21.07
C GLY A 205 -29.68 -33.88 -20.34
N LEU A 206 -29.54 -35.07 -20.92
CA LEU A 206 -28.70 -36.15 -20.38
C LEU A 206 -27.20 -35.79 -20.46
N LEU A 207 -26.74 -35.30 -21.60
CA LEU A 207 -25.34 -34.90 -21.80
C LEU A 207 -24.93 -33.72 -20.90
N VAL A 208 -25.83 -32.76 -20.66
CA VAL A 208 -25.59 -31.66 -19.71
C VAL A 208 -25.41 -32.22 -18.29
N ARG A 209 -26.29 -33.11 -17.85
CA ARG A 209 -26.19 -33.73 -16.51
C ARG A 209 -24.93 -34.55 -16.34
N GLU A 210 -24.56 -35.32 -17.36
CA GLU A 210 -23.33 -36.11 -17.37
C GLU A 210 -22.08 -35.22 -17.30
N THR A 211 -22.04 -34.15 -18.11
CA THR A 211 -20.95 -33.16 -18.09
C THR A 211 -20.84 -32.46 -16.74
N ILE A 212 -21.96 -32.12 -16.11
CA ILE A 212 -21.97 -31.53 -14.75
C ILE A 212 -21.41 -32.54 -13.74
N ARG A 213 -21.83 -33.81 -13.83
CA ARG A 213 -21.37 -34.88 -12.94
C ARG A 213 -19.86 -35.11 -13.05
N GLU A 214 -19.32 -35.18 -14.27
CA GLU A 214 -17.87 -35.30 -14.49
C GLU A 214 -17.10 -34.10 -13.92
N ARG A 215 -17.64 -32.89 -14.08
CA ARG A 215 -16.99 -31.68 -13.60
C ARG A 215 -17.14 -31.44 -12.10
N GLN A 216 -18.08 -32.10 -11.42
CA GLN A 216 -18.20 -32.03 -9.96
C GLN A 216 -16.93 -32.52 -9.23
N GLU A 217 -16.20 -33.48 -9.81
CA GLU A 217 -14.94 -33.99 -9.21
C GLU A 217 -13.82 -32.93 -9.21
N VAL A 218 -13.81 -32.07 -10.24
CA VAL A 218 -12.80 -31.03 -10.46
C VAL A 218 -13.17 -29.72 -9.78
N PHE A 219 -14.44 -29.31 -9.87
CA PHE A 219 -14.93 -28.01 -9.38
C PHE A 219 -15.55 -28.06 -7.99
N GLY A 220 -15.85 -29.26 -7.46
CA GLY A 220 -16.41 -29.49 -6.11
C GLY A 220 -17.84 -30.02 -6.13
N SER A 221 -18.24 -30.67 -5.02
CA SER A 221 -19.50 -31.41 -4.85
C SER A 221 -20.79 -30.57 -4.83
N SER A 222 -20.70 -29.26 -5.09
CA SER A 222 -21.83 -28.32 -5.05
C SER A 222 -22.15 -27.66 -6.40
N LEU A 223 -21.66 -28.24 -7.51
CA LEU A 223 -21.99 -27.74 -8.85
C LEU A 223 -23.47 -28.01 -9.15
N SER A 224 -24.23 -26.94 -9.38
CA SER A 224 -25.65 -27.02 -9.75
C SER A 224 -25.90 -26.31 -11.08
N ALA A 225 -26.86 -26.81 -11.84
CA ALA A 225 -27.13 -26.40 -13.22
C ALA A 225 -27.64 -24.94 -13.32
N ASP A 226 -28.33 -24.48 -12.28
CA ASP A 226 -28.91 -23.15 -12.10
C ASP A 226 -27.88 -22.07 -11.67
N GLN A 227 -26.65 -22.46 -11.32
CA GLN A 227 -25.63 -21.52 -10.91
C GLN A 227 -25.12 -20.69 -12.08
N VAL A 228 -24.92 -19.39 -11.82
CA VAL A 228 -24.33 -18.45 -12.78
C VAL A 228 -22.88 -18.85 -13.10
N LEU A 229 -22.49 -18.79 -14.36
CA LEU A 229 -21.19 -19.24 -14.83
C LEU A 229 -20.02 -18.51 -14.15
N SER A 230 -20.15 -17.22 -13.87
CA SER A 230 -19.17 -16.45 -13.09
C SER A 230 -18.90 -17.04 -11.71
N ASP A 231 -19.95 -17.50 -11.03
CA ASP A 231 -19.87 -18.08 -9.69
C ASP A 231 -19.20 -19.46 -9.71
N VAL A 232 -19.55 -20.27 -10.71
CA VAL A 232 -18.95 -21.58 -10.93
C VAL A 232 -17.45 -21.44 -11.23
N LEU A 233 -17.07 -20.49 -12.08
CA LEU A 233 -15.67 -20.22 -12.41
C LEU A 233 -14.89 -19.66 -11.23
N TYR A 234 -15.49 -18.77 -10.45
CA TYR A 234 -14.86 -18.24 -9.24
C TYR A 234 -14.56 -19.35 -8.24
N ARG A 235 -15.59 -20.14 -7.86
CA ARG A 235 -15.42 -21.26 -6.93
C ARG A 235 -14.44 -22.30 -7.47
N GLY A 236 -14.51 -22.61 -8.76
CA GLY A 236 -13.57 -23.50 -9.43
C GLY A 236 -12.12 -23.03 -9.33
N SER A 237 -11.89 -21.75 -9.58
CA SER A 237 -10.56 -21.13 -9.51
C SER A 237 -10.03 -21.15 -8.08
N ILE A 238 -10.87 -20.83 -7.09
CA ILE A 238 -10.51 -20.89 -5.68
C ILE A 238 -10.20 -22.33 -5.25
N ASN A 239 -11.02 -23.31 -5.64
CA ASN A 239 -10.80 -24.71 -5.31
C ASN A 239 -9.54 -25.28 -5.98
N PHE A 240 -9.29 -24.93 -7.25
CA PHE A 240 -8.08 -25.31 -7.97
C PHE A 240 -6.83 -24.71 -7.30
N LEU A 241 -6.89 -23.43 -6.95
CA LEU A 241 -5.81 -22.77 -6.22
C LEU A 241 -5.64 -23.42 -4.85
N ASN A 242 -6.67 -23.60 -4.04
CA ASN A 242 -6.57 -24.26 -2.73
C ASN A 242 -5.91 -25.66 -2.83
N ARG A 243 -6.25 -26.46 -3.84
CA ARG A 243 -5.63 -27.79 -4.07
C ARG A 243 -4.16 -27.69 -4.50
N THR A 244 -3.79 -26.67 -5.27
CA THR A 244 -2.43 -26.48 -5.81
C THR A 244 -1.52 -25.70 -4.84
N VAL A 245 -2.09 -24.84 -4.01
CA VAL A 245 -1.45 -23.87 -3.12
C VAL A 245 -1.19 -24.43 -1.72
N VAL A 246 -1.55 -25.69 -1.42
CA VAL A 246 -1.20 -26.37 -0.15
C VAL A 246 0.32 -26.32 0.16
N VAL A 247 1.18 -26.19 -0.86
CA VAL A 247 2.65 -26.06 -0.71
C VAL A 247 3.14 -24.60 -0.55
N VAL A 248 2.28 -23.59 -0.79
CA VAL A 248 2.66 -22.16 -0.90
C VAL A 248 2.11 -21.32 0.27
N ASN A 249 1.41 -21.92 1.23
CA ASN A 249 0.75 -21.20 2.32
C ASN A 249 1.72 -20.35 3.16
N ASP A 250 2.97 -20.80 3.33
CA ASP A 250 4.01 -20.05 4.06
C ASP A 250 4.50 -18.79 3.33
N TYR A 251 4.33 -18.72 2.01
CA TYR A 251 4.80 -17.61 1.18
C TYR A 251 3.72 -16.56 0.87
N LEU A 252 2.43 -16.87 1.09
CA LEU A 252 1.34 -15.92 0.86
C LEU A 252 1.49 -14.61 1.64
N PRO A 253 1.85 -14.60 2.95
CA PRO A 253 2.06 -13.35 3.68
C PRO A 253 3.22 -12.52 3.12
N ILE A 254 4.27 -13.17 2.61
CA ILE A 254 5.43 -12.50 1.99
C ILE A 254 5.01 -11.89 0.64
N ALA A 255 4.33 -12.67 -0.21
CA ALA A 255 3.83 -12.20 -1.49
C ALA A 255 2.87 -11.01 -1.31
N PHE A 256 1.98 -11.07 -0.32
CA PHE A 256 1.09 -9.97 0.04
C PHE A 256 1.87 -8.74 0.50
N ALA A 257 2.84 -8.88 1.40
CA ALA A 257 3.65 -7.76 1.86
C ALA A 257 4.46 -7.11 0.74
N VAL A 258 5.01 -7.90 -0.19
CA VAL A 258 5.70 -7.40 -1.39
C VAL A 258 4.73 -6.68 -2.32
N ALA A 259 3.57 -7.27 -2.61
CA ALA A 259 2.54 -6.63 -3.43
C ALA A 259 2.05 -5.31 -2.81
N LEU A 260 1.83 -5.29 -1.49
CA LEU A 260 1.45 -4.09 -0.75
C LEU A 260 2.55 -3.03 -0.82
N PHE A 261 3.82 -3.40 -0.63
CA PHE A 261 4.96 -2.49 -0.76
C PHE A 261 5.00 -1.85 -2.14
N VAL A 262 4.91 -2.65 -3.22
CA VAL A 262 4.93 -2.15 -4.60
C VAL A 262 3.74 -1.23 -4.86
N SER A 263 2.54 -1.61 -4.43
CA SER A 263 1.32 -0.84 -4.62
C SER A 263 1.39 0.51 -3.91
N LEU A 264 1.78 0.52 -2.63
CA LEU A 264 1.99 1.74 -1.87
C LEU A 264 3.12 2.59 -2.47
N ARG A 265 4.14 1.97 -3.09
CA ARG A 265 5.24 2.69 -3.71
C ARG A 265 4.81 3.47 -4.95
N VAL A 266 3.90 2.91 -5.75
CA VAL A 266 3.30 3.62 -6.88
C VAL A 266 2.49 4.83 -6.38
N LEU A 267 1.69 4.65 -5.33
CA LEU A 267 0.90 5.73 -4.70
C LEU A 267 1.76 6.76 -3.96
N ALA A 268 2.98 6.38 -3.54
CA ALA A 268 3.89 7.25 -2.81
C ALA A 268 4.32 8.48 -3.62
N PHE A 269 4.35 8.40 -4.96
CA PHE A 269 4.79 9.50 -5.81
C PHE A 269 3.88 10.74 -5.70
N PRO A 270 2.57 10.66 -6.03
CA PRO A 270 1.67 11.80 -5.86
C PRO A 270 1.52 12.21 -4.39
N PHE A 271 1.53 11.25 -3.47
CA PHE A 271 1.48 11.52 -2.03
C PHE A 271 2.66 12.37 -1.56
N CYS A 272 3.89 12.02 -1.97
CA CYS A 272 5.09 12.76 -1.61
C CYS A 272 5.05 14.21 -2.12
N TRP A 273 4.64 14.40 -3.38
CA TRP A 273 4.53 15.74 -3.96
C TRP A 273 3.52 16.59 -3.20
N LEU A 274 2.34 16.02 -2.92
CA LEU A 274 1.30 16.70 -2.18
C LEU A 274 1.77 17.08 -0.77
N SER A 275 2.41 16.17 -0.03
CA SER A 275 2.93 16.47 1.30
C SER A 275 3.97 17.59 1.29
N ILE A 276 4.87 17.61 0.29
CA ILE A 276 5.85 18.70 0.15
C ILE A 276 5.16 20.03 -0.15
N LEU A 277 4.21 20.06 -1.10
CA LEU A 277 3.48 21.28 -1.45
C LEU A 277 2.73 21.86 -0.25
N ILE A 278 2.03 21.01 0.51
CA ILE A 278 1.32 21.44 1.72
C ILE A 278 2.30 21.92 2.78
N ALA A 279 3.43 21.23 3.01
CA ALA A 279 4.44 21.69 3.95
C ALA A 279 4.98 23.07 3.58
N ILE A 280 5.24 23.33 2.29
CA ILE A 280 5.65 24.66 1.80
C ILE A 280 4.54 25.70 2.03
N ALA A 281 3.27 25.35 1.78
CA ALA A 281 2.14 26.24 2.04
C ALA A 281 2.03 26.60 3.54
N VAL A 282 2.13 25.61 4.43
CA VAL A 282 2.14 25.80 5.89
C VAL A 282 3.29 26.71 6.30
N LEU A 283 4.50 26.52 5.76
CA LEU A 283 5.65 27.37 6.06
C LEU A 283 5.47 28.81 5.56
N LYS A 284 4.85 29.02 4.39
CA LYS A 284 4.50 30.35 3.89
C LYS A 284 3.47 31.04 4.80
N ILE A 285 2.48 30.30 5.30
CA ILE A 285 1.51 30.79 6.27
C ILE A 285 2.21 31.19 7.57
N PHE A 286 3.04 30.32 8.13
CA PHE A 286 3.81 30.61 9.35
C PHE A 286 4.71 31.84 9.20
N ARG A 287 5.29 32.04 8.02
CA ARG A 287 6.04 33.26 7.70
C ARG A 287 5.15 34.50 7.71
N ARG A 288 3.97 34.45 7.10
CA ARG A 288 3.01 35.58 7.06
C ARG A 288 2.57 36.01 8.46
N PHE A 289 2.44 35.06 9.39
CA PHE A 289 2.09 35.32 10.78
C PHE A 289 3.30 35.64 11.69
N GLY A 290 4.51 35.81 11.14
CA GLY A 290 5.71 36.10 11.93
C GLY A 290 6.14 34.95 12.86
N ILE A 291 5.65 33.73 12.62
CA ILE A 291 6.02 32.56 13.42
C ILE A 291 7.44 32.11 13.08
N VAL A 292 7.85 32.27 11.81
CA VAL A 292 9.14 31.87 11.23
C VAL A 292 9.73 33.03 10.42
N GLY A 293 11.01 33.32 10.61
CA GLY A 293 11.76 34.32 9.83
C GLY A 293 12.74 33.70 8.84
N LEU A 294 13.12 34.43 7.80
CA LEU A 294 14.24 34.08 6.94
C LEU A 294 15.53 34.53 7.63
N ARG A 295 16.54 33.66 7.66
CA ARG A 295 17.87 34.00 8.10
C ARG A 295 18.81 33.82 6.93
N GLU A 296 19.52 34.87 6.57
CA GLU A 296 20.62 34.79 5.61
C GLU A 296 21.73 33.95 6.23
N ILE A 297 22.08 32.85 5.59
CA ILE A 297 23.24 32.05 5.98
C ILE A 297 24.43 32.65 5.21
N PRO A 298 25.44 33.24 5.88
CA PRO A 298 26.62 33.71 5.18
C PRO A 298 27.30 32.51 4.53
N ALA A 299 27.40 32.53 3.20
CA ALA A 299 28.09 31.48 2.47
C ALA A 299 29.60 31.69 2.61
N ASN A 300 30.26 30.85 3.42
CA ASN A 300 31.70 30.69 3.34
C ASN A 300 32.01 29.89 2.06
N VAL A 301 32.17 30.60 0.94
CA VAL A 301 32.65 30.00 -0.31
C VAL A 301 34.14 29.71 -0.13
N VAL A 302 34.49 28.50 0.28
CA VAL A 302 35.87 28.00 0.19
C VAL A 302 36.09 27.56 -1.26
N LEU A 303 36.72 28.44 -2.05
CA LEU A 303 37.18 28.12 -3.40
C LEU A 303 38.33 27.11 -3.32
N TYR A 304 38.05 25.85 -3.61
CA TYR A 304 39.11 24.87 -3.87
C TYR A 304 39.60 25.08 -5.31
N THR A 305 40.71 25.78 -5.46
CA THR A 305 41.48 25.78 -6.70
C THR A 305 42.34 24.53 -6.73
N PHE A 306 41.96 23.55 -7.56
CA PHE A 306 42.83 22.45 -7.91
C PHE A 306 43.88 22.97 -8.90
N THR A 307 45.05 23.32 -8.40
CA THR A 307 46.23 23.54 -9.25
C THR A 307 46.87 22.20 -9.53
N ASN A 308 46.92 21.81 -10.80
CA ASN A 308 47.77 20.70 -11.23
C ASN A 308 49.21 21.06 -10.87
N LYS A 309 49.83 20.29 -9.98
CA LYS A 309 51.28 20.22 -9.92
C LYS A 309 51.71 19.45 -11.17
N ILE A 310 52.43 20.14 -12.04
CA ILE A 310 53.18 19.57 -13.16
C ILE A 310 53.95 18.32 -12.69
#